data_AF-A0A3A8IVN7-F1
#
_entry.id   AF-A0A3A8IVN7-F1
#
_cell.length_a   1.000
_cell.length_b   1.000
_cell.length_c   1.000
_cell.angle_alpha   90.00
_cell.angle_beta   90.00
_cell.angle_gamma   90.00
#
_symmetry.space_group_name_H-M   'P 1'
#
loop_
_entity.id
_entity.type
_entity.pdbx_description
1 polymer ?
#
loop_
_entity_poly.entity_id
_entity_poly.type
_entity_poly.pdbx_seq_one_letter_code
_entity_poly.pdbx_strand_id
1 'polypeptide(L)'
;MAPSDCSAGSMKAGGTTRVWVRRGLGLLGLALAVLLGLSHFVRLRYQGRIVPLAVAPEAPVALVFGAGLAPGAVPSPVLAQRLDAAIALWRQGKVRSLLVSGDNSAPFHNETRAMRRYLLERGVPEDAVVG
;
A
#
# COMPACT_ATOMS: atom_id res chain seq x y z
N MET A 1 39.18 -18.14 70.99
CA MET A 1 37.87 -17.44 70.89
C MET A 1 37.82 -16.82 69.50
N ALA A 2 36.73 -17.06 68.78
CA ALA A 2 36.61 -17.18 67.32
C ALA A 2 36.91 -15.93 66.46
N PRO A 3 37.23 -16.12 65.16
CA PRO A 3 37.31 -15.03 64.19
C PRO A 3 35.90 -14.54 63.82
N SER A 4 35.73 -13.24 63.59
CA SER A 4 34.49 -12.65 63.10
C SER A 4 34.51 -12.56 61.58
N ASP A 5 33.58 -13.26 60.96
CA ASP A 5 33.39 -13.37 59.53
C ASP A 5 33.00 -12.03 58.89
N CYS A 6 33.72 -11.65 57.83
CA CYS A 6 33.33 -10.55 56.94
C CYS A 6 32.45 -11.11 55.82
N SER A 7 31.13 -10.95 55.92
CA SER A 7 30.17 -11.37 54.91
C SER A 7 30.18 -10.40 53.72
N ALA A 8 30.67 -10.87 52.57
CA ALA A 8 30.58 -10.15 51.30
C ALA A 8 29.17 -10.28 50.71
N GLY A 9 28.39 -9.19 50.78
CA GLY A 9 27.08 -9.08 50.13
C GLY A 9 27.20 -9.07 48.61
N SER A 10 26.74 -10.15 47.96
CA SER A 10 26.66 -10.28 46.50
C SER A 10 25.61 -9.34 45.90
N MET A 11 26.06 -8.32 45.14
CA MET A 11 25.19 -7.48 44.32
C MET A 11 24.71 -8.26 43.08
N LYS A 12 23.45 -8.73 43.10
CA LYS A 12 22.77 -9.29 41.91
C LYS A 12 22.26 -8.18 40.98
N ALA A 13 23.16 -7.59 40.19
CA ALA A 13 22.83 -6.54 39.22
C ALA A 13 22.24 -7.04 37.88
N GLY A 14 21.98 -8.36 37.71
CA GLY A 14 21.65 -8.95 36.40
C GLY A 14 20.17 -9.32 36.14
N GLY A 15 19.29 -9.24 37.14
CA GLY A 15 17.94 -9.82 37.05
C GLY A 15 16.92 -8.95 36.31
N THR A 16 16.90 -7.65 36.60
CA THR A 16 15.91 -6.71 36.04
C THR A 16 16.15 -6.47 34.56
N THR A 17 17.38 -6.15 34.14
CA THR A 17 17.74 -5.89 32.73
C THR A 17 17.37 -7.05 31.81
N ARG A 18 17.59 -8.31 32.26
CA ARG A 18 17.25 -9.50 31.46
C ARG A 18 15.74 -9.70 31.31
N VAL A 19 14.95 -9.33 32.30
CA VAL A 19 13.48 -9.38 32.25
C VAL A 19 12.93 -8.30 31.32
N TRP A 20 13.47 -7.08 31.37
CA TRP A 20 13.10 -5.99 30.46
C TRP A 20 13.46 -6.31 29.01
N VAL A 21 14.64 -6.87 28.77
CA VAL A 21 15.06 -7.32 27.42
C VAL A 21 14.14 -8.42 26.88
N ARG A 22 13.80 -9.44 27.70
CA ARG A 22 12.87 -10.51 27.29
C ARG A 22 11.46 -9.99 26.99
N ARG A 23 10.96 -9.04 27.80
CA ARG A 23 9.67 -8.39 27.55
C ARG A 23 9.70 -7.54 26.28
N GLY A 24 10.77 -6.79 26.04
CA GLY A 24 10.97 -6.03 24.81
C GLY A 24 10.99 -6.91 23.56
N LEU A 25 11.73 -8.02 23.61
CA LEU A 25 11.75 -9.01 22.52
C LEU A 25 10.39 -9.67 22.30
N GLY A 26 9.64 -9.98 23.36
CA GLY A 26 8.29 -10.52 23.26
C GLY A 26 7.31 -9.54 22.61
N LEU A 27 7.35 -8.26 23.00
CA LEU A 27 6.52 -7.21 22.40
C LEU A 27 6.88 -6.96 20.94
N LEU A 28 8.17 -6.93 20.61
CA LEU A 28 8.62 -6.81 19.22
C LEU A 28 8.17 -8.01 18.37
N GLY A 29 8.29 -9.22 18.91
CA GLY A 29 7.82 -10.44 18.25
C GLY A 29 6.32 -10.43 18.01
N LEU A 30 5.53 -9.99 19.00
CA LEU A 30 4.07 -9.84 18.85
C LEU A 30 3.73 -8.78 17.79
N ALA A 31 4.39 -7.61 17.82
CA ALA A 31 4.16 -6.56 16.83
C ALA A 31 4.47 -7.04 15.41
N LEU A 32 5.57 -7.77 15.23
CA LEU A 32 5.91 -8.37 13.94
C LEU A 32 4.89 -9.42 13.52
N ALA A 33 4.45 -10.30 14.43
CA ALA A 33 3.43 -11.30 14.15
C ALA A 33 2.10 -10.66 13.73
N VAL A 34 1.70 -9.55 14.35
CA VAL A 34 0.50 -8.79 13.98
C VAL A 34 0.64 -8.18 12.59
N LEU A 35 1.79 -7.55 12.27
CA LEU A 35 2.03 -6.96 10.95
C LEU A 35 2.01 -8.03 9.84
N LEU A 36 2.72 -9.14 10.05
CA LEU A 36 2.75 -10.26 9.10
C LEU A 36 1.39 -10.94 8.99
N GLY A 37 0.69 -11.13 10.11
CA GLY A 37 -0.65 -11.70 10.16
C GLY A 37 -1.67 -10.86 9.39
N LEU A 38 -1.65 -9.54 9.58
CA LEU A 38 -2.52 -8.61 8.85
C LEU A 38 -2.19 -8.61 7.35
N SER A 39 -0.91 -8.54 6.98
CA SER A 39 -0.49 -8.60 5.58
C SER A 39 -0.91 -9.91 4.92
N HIS A 40 -0.76 -11.04 5.62
CA HIS A 40 -1.15 -12.35 5.11
C HIS A 40 -2.67 -12.46 4.97
N PHE A 41 -3.42 -11.95 5.95
CA PHE A 41 -4.89 -11.91 5.92
C PHE A 41 -5.40 -11.12 4.72
N VAL A 42 -4.88 -9.90 4.49
CA VAL A 42 -5.25 -9.08 3.32
C VAL A 42 -4.93 -9.83 2.02
N ARG A 43 -3.74 -10.44 1.92
CA ARG A 43 -3.36 -11.21 0.73
C ARG A 43 -4.35 -12.34 0.45
N LEU A 44 -4.65 -13.18 1.45
CA LEU A 44 -5.58 -14.30 1.28
C LEU A 44 -7.00 -13.81 0.92
N ARG A 45 -7.43 -12.69 1.51
CA ARG A 45 -8.78 -12.15 1.30
C ARG A 45 -9.00 -11.59 -0.10
N TYR A 46 -7.97 -11.03 -0.72
CA TYR A 46 -8.08 -10.28 -1.98
C TYR A 46 -7.34 -10.89 -3.17
N GLN A 47 -6.44 -11.87 -2.99
CA GLN A 47 -5.69 -12.49 -4.09
C GLN A 47 -6.58 -13.02 -5.22
N GLY A 48 -7.74 -13.61 -4.90
CA GLY A 48 -8.67 -14.12 -5.91
C GLY A 48 -9.40 -13.04 -6.72
N ARG A 49 -9.25 -11.76 -6.36
CA ARG A 49 -9.83 -10.62 -7.07
C ARG A 49 -8.79 -9.86 -7.89
N ILE A 50 -7.50 -10.16 -7.71
CA ILE A 50 -6.41 -9.57 -8.48
C ILE A 50 -6.07 -10.56 -9.59
N VAL A 51 -6.52 -10.26 -10.79
CA VAL A 51 -6.40 -11.18 -11.92
C VAL A 51 -5.46 -10.64 -12.99
N PRO A 52 -4.74 -11.51 -13.72
CA PRO A 52 -4.01 -11.11 -14.91
C PRO A 52 -4.94 -10.55 -15.98
N LEU A 53 -4.42 -9.64 -16.80
CA LEU A 53 -5.16 -8.99 -17.89
C LEU A 53 -5.88 -9.98 -18.82
N ALA A 54 -5.24 -11.10 -19.15
CA ALA A 54 -5.80 -12.11 -20.06
C ALA A 54 -7.16 -12.67 -19.60
N VAL A 55 -7.32 -12.83 -18.28
CA VAL A 55 -8.55 -13.40 -17.67
C VAL A 55 -9.41 -12.33 -17.02
N ALA A 56 -9.08 -11.04 -17.21
CA ALA A 56 -9.90 -9.95 -16.73
C ALA A 56 -11.31 -10.03 -17.35
N PRO A 57 -12.37 -9.84 -16.55
CA PRO A 57 -13.74 -9.86 -17.05
C PRO A 57 -13.99 -8.67 -17.97
N GLU A 58 -14.90 -8.86 -18.92
CA GLU A 58 -15.41 -7.76 -19.72
C GLU A 58 -16.39 -6.92 -18.90
N ALA A 59 -16.32 -5.60 -19.05
CA ALA A 59 -17.22 -4.67 -18.40
C ALA A 59 -17.45 -3.43 -19.27
N PRO A 60 -18.59 -2.73 -19.14
CA PRO A 60 -18.80 -1.48 -19.87
C PRO A 60 -17.74 -0.41 -19.55
N VAL A 61 -17.32 -0.33 -18.28
CA VAL A 61 -16.44 0.72 -17.75
C VAL A 61 -15.41 0.11 -16.79
N ALA A 62 -14.15 0.56 -16.88
CA ALA A 62 -13.15 0.33 -15.82
C ALA A 62 -13.05 1.55 -14.90
N LEU A 63 -13.16 1.35 -13.58
CA LEU A 63 -12.94 2.38 -12.58
C LEU A 63 -11.46 2.44 -12.17
N VAL A 64 -10.86 3.61 -12.29
CA VAL A 64 -9.47 3.87 -11.90
C VAL A 64 -9.44 4.76 -10.66
N PHE A 65 -9.05 4.17 -9.53
CA PHE A 65 -8.89 4.89 -8.28
C PHE A 65 -7.62 5.75 -8.27
N GLY A 66 -7.76 6.99 -7.82
CA GLY A 66 -6.67 7.92 -7.54
C GLY A 66 -5.68 7.36 -6.51
N ALA A 67 -4.44 7.83 -6.60
CA ALA A 67 -3.34 7.42 -5.73
C ALA A 67 -2.36 8.58 -5.47
N GLY A 68 -2.81 9.82 -5.68
CA GLY A 68 -2.03 11.03 -5.50
C GLY A 68 -1.10 11.33 -6.67
N LEU A 69 -0.70 12.61 -6.73
CA LEU A 69 0.27 13.13 -7.70
C LEU A 69 1.64 13.29 -7.05
N ALA A 70 2.69 13.06 -7.84
CA ALA A 70 4.04 13.51 -7.57
C ALA A 70 4.17 15.03 -7.86
N PRO A 71 5.27 15.67 -7.39
CA PRO A 71 5.55 17.07 -7.70
C PRO A 71 5.42 17.39 -9.19
N GLY A 72 4.85 18.54 -9.52
CA GLY A 72 4.58 18.93 -10.91
C GLY A 72 3.29 18.36 -11.51
N ALA A 73 2.36 17.89 -10.66
CA ALA A 73 1.07 17.33 -11.08
C ALA A 73 1.19 16.12 -12.04
N VAL A 74 2.22 15.29 -11.79
CA VAL A 74 2.48 14.05 -12.51
C VAL A 74 1.86 12.89 -11.72
N PRO A 75 1.21 11.90 -12.34
CA PRO A 75 0.76 10.71 -11.63
C PRO A 75 1.89 10.08 -10.81
N SER A 76 1.62 9.75 -9.54
CA SER A 76 2.58 8.97 -8.73
C SER A 76 2.88 7.62 -9.40
N PRO A 77 4.00 6.94 -9.08
CA PRO A 77 4.31 5.64 -9.68
C PRO A 77 3.18 4.62 -9.54
N VAL A 78 2.46 4.64 -8.41
CA VAL A 78 1.29 3.78 -8.19
C VAL A 78 0.11 4.20 -9.06
N LEU A 79 -0.15 5.51 -9.19
CA LEU A 79 -1.22 6.01 -10.06
C LEU A 79 -0.96 5.70 -11.54
N ALA A 80 0.29 5.87 -12.00
CA ALA A 80 0.72 5.55 -13.36
C ALA A 80 0.49 4.07 -13.68
N GLN A 81 0.88 3.14 -12.80
CA GLN A 81 0.63 1.72 -12.99
C GLN A 81 -0.86 1.37 -13.11
N ARG A 82 -1.72 2.04 -12.34
CA ARG A 82 -3.18 1.87 -12.42
C ARG A 82 -3.73 2.37 -13.76
N LEU A 83 -3.26 3.53 -14.22
CA LEU A 83 -3.65 4.08 -15.52
C LEU A 83 -3.16 3.19 -16.67
N ASP A 84 -1.95 2.65 -16.59
CA ASP A 84 -1.40 1.74 -17.60
C ASP A 84 -2.21 0.42 -17.67
N ALA A 85 -2.62 -0.13 -16.52
CA ALA A 85 -3.51 -1.29 -16.48
C ALA A 85 -4.87 -0.99 -17.11
N ALA A 86 -5.42 0.20 -16.86
CA ALA A 86 -6.68 0.65 -17.46
C ALA A 86 -6.57 0.81 -18.98
N ILE A 87 -5.47 1.40 -19.48
CA ILE A 87 -5.17 1.50 -20.90
C ILE A 87 -5.08 0.10 -21.52
N ALA A 88 -4.44 -0.85 -20.85
CA ALA A 88 -4.32 -2.22 -21.35
C ALA A 88 -5.67 -2.93 -21.47
N LEU A 89 -6.57 -2.74 -20.49
CA LEU A 89 -7.95 -3.25 -20.55
C LEU A 89 -8.71 -2.64 -21.74
N TRP A 90 -8.62 -1.33 -21.92
CA TRP A 90 -9.29 -0.63 -23.02
C TRP A 90 -8.75 -1.07 -24.38
N ARG A 91 -7.43 -1.15 -24.55
CA ARG A 91 -6.79 -1.59 -25.80
C ARG A 91 -7.13 -3.03 -26.18
N GLN A 92 -7.37 -3.90 -25.21
CA GLN A 92 -7.82 -5.27 -25.46
C GLN A 92 -9.34 -5.40 -25.67
N GLY A 93 -10.08 -4.29 -25.67
CA GLY A 93 -11.53 -4.29 -25.80
C GLY A 93 -12.27 -4.87 -24.59
N LYS A 94 -11.57 -5.12 -23.47
CA LYS A 94 -12.19 -5.63 -22.24
C LYS A 94 -13.14 -4.62 -21.62
N VAL A 95 -12.88 -3.33 -21.85
CA VAL A 95 -13.74 -2.23 -21.43
C VAL A 95 -13.90 -1.19 -22.54
N ARG A 96 -15.02 -0.47 -22.53
CA ARG A 96 -15.34 0.55 -23.53
C ARG A 96 -14.93 1.95 -23.10
N SER A 97 -14.96 2.23 -21.80
CA SER A 97 -14.53 3.50 -21.23
C SER A 97 -13.83 3.34 -19.89
N LEU A 98 -13.09 4.38 -19.52
CA LEU A 98 -12.32 4.50 -18.29
C LEU A 98 -12.94 5.61 -17.45
N LEU A 99 -13.44 5.27 -16.26
CA LEU A 99 -13.89 6.23 -15.27
C LEU A 99 -12.76 6.52 -14.30
N VAL A 100 -12.27 7.75 -14.27
CA VAL A 100 -11.24 8.16 -13.32
C VAL A 100 -11.89 8.75 -12.07
N SER A 101 -11.50 8.28 -10.88
CA SER A 101 -11.96 8.84 -9.61
C SER A 101 -10.77 9.36 -8.83
N GLY A 102 -10.71 10.68 -8.62
CA GLY A 102 -9.68 11.36 -7.84
C GLY A 102 -10.24 12.63 -7.22
N ASP A 103 -9.41 13.34 -6.47
CA ASP A 103 -9.84 14.60 -5.87
C ASP A 103 -9.81 15.74 -6.90
N ASN A 104 -10.92 16.49 -6.96
CA ASN A 104 -11.09 17.69 -7.79
C ASN A 104 -11.08 18.99 -6.96
N SER A 105 -10.79 18.92 -5.66
CA SER A 105 -11.06 19.98 -4.69
C SER A 105 -10.13 21.20 -4.74
N ALA A 106 -9.09 21.23 -5.58
CA ALA A 106 -8.20 22.40 -5.69
C ALA A 106 -7.92 22.83 -7.14
N PRO A 107 -8.04 24.14 -7.48
CA PRO A 107 -7.80 24.65 -8.83
C PRO A 107 -6.35 24.49 -9.32
N PHE A 108 -5.40 24.26 -8.41
CA PHE A 108 -3.96 24.16 -8.74
C PHE A 108 -3.41 22.73 -8.77
N HIS A 109 -4.18 21.70 -8.37
CA HIS A 109 -3.76 20.30 -8.41
C HIS A 109 -4.97 19.39 -8.63
N ASN A 110 -5.49 19.38 -9.86
CA ASN A 110 -6.62 18.52 -10.18
C ASN A 110 -6.11 17.14 -10.62
N GLU A 111 -6.27 16.14 -9.74
CA GLU A 111 -5.83 14.76 -9.95
C GLU A 111 -6.51 14.14 -11.17
N THR A 112 -7.81 14.36 -11.36
CA THR A 112 -8.54 13.80 -12.51
C THR A 112 -8.06 14.40 -13.83
N ARG A 113 -7.74 15.70 -13.89
CA ARG A 113 -7.13 16.31 -15.09
C ARG A 113 -5.78 15.70 -15.42
N ALA A 114 -4.95 15.42 -14.41
CA ALA A 114 -3.66 14.77 -14.63
C ALA A 114 -3.84 13.33 -15.14
N MET A 115 -4.81 12.59 -14.59
CA MET A 115 -5.18 11.25 -15.07
C MET A 115 -5.72 11.29 -16.50
N ARG A 116 -6.66 12.19 -16.81
CA ARG A 116 -7.23 12.38 -18.15
C ARG A 116 -6.14 12.69 -19.16
N ARG A 117 -5.27 13.67 -18.87
CA ARG A 117 -4.12 14.01 -19.73
C ARG A 117 -3.22 12.79 -19.97
N TYR A 118 -2.88 12.05 -18.91
CA TYR A 118 -2.04 10.85 -19.02
C TYR A 118 -2.63 9.79 -19.96
N LEU A 119 -3.96 9.59 -19.91
CA LEU A 119 -4.70 8.65 -20.78
C LEU A 119 -4.72 9.12 -22.24
N LEU A 120 -5.04 10.40 -22.47
CA LEU A 120 -5.09 11.02 -23.80
C LEU A 120 -3.72 10.97 -24.49
N GLU A 121 -2.65 11.33 -23.76
CA GLU A 121 -1.27 11.26 -24.26
C GLU A 121 -0.84 9.84 -24.68
N ARG A 122 -1.53 8.80 -24.16
CA ARG A 122 -1.28 7.39 -24.49
C ARG A 122 -2.27 6.83 -25.52
N GLY A 123 -3.04 7.71 -26.17
CA GLY A 123 -3.91 7.37 -27.30
C GLY A 123 -5.27 6.80 -26.91
N VAL A 124 -5.70 6.94 -25.66
CA VAL A 124 -7.12 6.72 -25.31
C VAL A 124 -7.89 7.94 -25.83
N PRO A 125 -8.95 7.78 -26.62
CA PRO A 125 -9.72 8.91 -27.15
C PRO A 125 -10.55 9.55 -26.05
N GLU A 126 -10.90 10.83 -26.24
CA GLU A 126 -11.54 11.63 -25.20
C GLU A 126 -12.92 11.14 -24.78
N ASP A 127 -13.69 10.59 -25.72
CA ASP A 127 -15.01 9.99 -25.50
C ASP A 127 -14.95 8.70 -24.68
N ALA A 128 -13.79 8.04 -24.61
CA ALA A 128 -13.56 6.88 -23.77
C ALA A 128 -13.15 7.23 -22.33
N VAL A 129 -12.96 8.51 -21.97
CA VAL A 129 -12.54 8.93 -20.62
C VAL A 129 -13.65 9.72 -19.92
N VAL A 130 -14.14 9.19 -18.80
CA VAL A 130 -15.18 9.78 -17.96
C VAL A 130 -14.59 10.19 -16.62
N GLY A 131 -14.97 11.36 -16.11
CA GLY A 131 -14.45 11.93 -14.85
C GLY A 131 -13.57 13.15 -15.05
#